data_AF-A0A8J3SAQ5-F1
#
_entry.id   AF-A0A8J3SAQ5-F1
#
_cell.length_a   1.000
_cell.length_b   1.000
_cell.length_c   1.000
_cell.angle_alpha   90.00
_cell.angle_beta   90.00
_cell.angle_gamma   90.00
#
_symmetry.space_group_name_H-M   'P 1'
#
loop_
_entity.id
_entity.type
_entity.pdbx_description
1 polymer ?
#
loop_
_entity_poly.entity_id
_entity_poly.type
_entity_poly.pdbx_seq_one_letter_code
_entity_poly.pdbx_strand_id
1 'polypeptide(L)'
;MSKQLVTCVVVTCSRCGEVNDDGEESYHFPSLEAVKAQREDLFHDWRWSDEETPDICGSCVGIEACAESGHVFGPWWSCWCKRHLEGPEHTHQCQRMRWCERCRHGESEPLPTESNEPTESGGTEGTGIEER
;
A
#
# COMPACT_ATOMS: atom_id res chain seq x y z
N MET A 1 -3.43 -44.78 -20.45
CA MET A 1 -3.46 -43.46 -19.78
C MET A 1 -3.24 -42.40 -20.84
N SER A 2 -4.24 -41.57 -21.12
CA SER A 2 -4.12 -40.49 -22.11
C SER A 2 -3.37 -39.31 -21.50
N LYS A 3 -2.42 -38.72 -22.23
CA LYS A 3 -1.77 -37.47 -21.80
C LYS A 3 -2.80 -36.34 -21.87
N GLN A 4 -3.03 -35.67 -20.74
CA GLN A 4 -3.85 -34.46 -20.70
C GLN A 4 -2.99 -33.28 -21.18
N LEU A 5 -3.50 -32.53 -22.16
CA LEU A 5 -2.88 -31.28 -22.58
C LEU A 5 -3.16 -30.21 -21.52
N VAL A 6 -2.13 -29.45 -21.17
CA VAL A 6 -2.21 -28.32 -20.24
C VAL A 6 -1.84 -27.06 -21.03
N THR A 7 -2.57 -25.99 -20.77
CA THR A 7 -2.29 -24.64 -21.28
C THR A 7 -1.52 -23.89 -20.20
N CYS A 8 -0.29 -23.49 -20.50
CA CYS A 8 0.51 -22.65 -19.61
C CYS A 8 0.38 -21.19 -20.06
N VAL A 9 0.05 -20.29 -19.14
CA VAL A 9 -0.10 -18.86 -19.42
C VAL A 9 0.88 -18.09 -18.56
N VAL A 10 1.72 -17.29 -19.22
CA VAL A 10 2.57 -16.28 -18.58
C VAL A 10 1.99 -14.93 -18.95
N VAL A 11 1.64 -14.14 -17.94
CA VAL A 11 1.10 -12.79 -18.13
C VAL A 11 2.17 -11.80 -17.74
N THR A 12 2.48 -10.88 -18.65
CA THR A 12 3.50 -9.85 -18.45
C THR A 12 2.91 -8.49 -18.75
N CYS A 13 3.10 -7.55 -17.83
CA CYS A 13 2.68 -6.17 -18.01
C CYS A 13 3.47 -5.53 -19.15
N SER A 14 2.77 -5.05 -20.18
CA SER A 14 3.40 -4.39 -21.34
C SER A 14 4.11 -3.09 -20.98
N ARG A 15 3.81 -2.52 -19.81
CA ARG A 15 4.36 -1.24 -19.36
C ARG A 15 5.61 -1.37 -18.48
N CYS A 16 5.57 -2.19 -17.44
CA CYS A 16 6.69 -2.35 -16.50
C CYS A 16 7.45 -3.67 -16.65
N GLY A 17 6.95 -4.60 -17.46
CA GLY A 17 7.55 -5.94 -17.62
C GLY A 17 7.33 -6.87 -16.42
N GLU A 18 6.56 -6.45 -15.42
CA GLU A 18 6.20 -7.28 -14.27
C GLU A 18 5.38 -8.48 -14.74
N VAL A 19 5.80 -9.67 -14.31
CA VAL A 19 5.05 -10.91 -14.51
C VAL A 19 4.01 -10.99 -13.39
N ASN A 20 2.80 -11.47 -13.69
CA ASN A 20 1.84 -11.75 -12.62
C ASN A 20 2.38 -12.91 -11.76
N ASP A 21 3.07 -12.56 -10.67
CA ASP A 21 3.74 -13.50 -9.77
C ASP A 21 2.95 -13.57 -8.46
N ASP A 22 1.91 -14.41 -8.45
CA ASP A 22 1.23 -14.86 -7.22
C ASP A 22 2.05 -15.96 -6.48
N GLY A 23 3.33 -16.12 -6.80
CA GLY A 23 4.21 -17.18 -6.30
C GLY A 23 4.41 -18.36 -7.26
N GLU A 24 3.80 -18.30 -8.46
CA GLU A 24 4.08 -19.21 -9.57
C GLU A 24 4.37 -18.38 -10.84
N GLU A 25 5.50 -18.66 -11.52
CA GLU A 25 5.91 -17.96 -12.75
C GLU A 25 4.95 -18.16 -13.94
N SER A 26 4.04 -19.13 -13.84
CA SER A 26 3.05 -19.44 -14.87
C SER A 26 1.80 -20.09 -14.29
N TYR A 27 0.64 -19.74 -14.84
CA TYR A 27 -0.64 -20.39 -14.52
C TYR A 27 -0.89 -21.58 -15.44
N HIS A 28 -1.41 -22.67 -14.87
CA HIS A 28 -1.66 -23.93 -15.58
C HIS A 28 -3.16 -24.23 -15.65
N PHE A 29 -3.70 -24.30 -16.87
CA PHE A 29 -5.13 -24.54 -17.10
C PHE A 29 -5.37 -25.80 -17.94
N PRO A 30 -6.50 -26.48 -17.74
CA PRO A 30 -6.87 -27.64 -18.55
C PRO A 30 -7.24 -27.28 -20.01
N SER A 31 -7.55 -26.01 -20.29
CA SER A 31 -7.89 -25.50 -21.62
C SER A 31 -7.82 -23.97 -21.66
N LEU A 32 -7.84 -23.37 -22.86
CA LEU A 32 -7.98 -21.93 -23.04
C LEU A 32 -9.33 -21.39 -22.52
N GLU A 33 -10.41 -22.16 -22.60
CA GLU A 33 -11.69 -21.71 -22.04
C GLU A 33 -11.65 -21.58 -20.52
N ALA A 34 -10.88 -22.43 -19.84
CA ALA A 34 -10.68 -22.31 -18.40
C ALA A 34 -9.91 -21.04 -18.02
N VAL A 35 -8.97 -20.59 -18.86
CA VAL A 35 -8.30 -19.27 -18.71
C VAL A 35 -9.35 -18.16 -18.74
N LYS A 36 -10.22 -18.17 -19.75
CA LYS A 36 -11.27 -17.14 -19.94
C LYS A 36 -12.26 -17.13 -18.78
N ALA A 37 -12.62 -18.31 -18.25
CA ALA A 37 -13.55 -18.43 -17.14
C ALA A 37 -13.00 -17.91 -15.80
N GLN A 38 -11.68 -17.99 -15.58
CA GLN A 38 -11.03 -17.56 -14.33
C GLN A 38 -10.39 -16.18 -14.43
N ARG A 39 -10.53 -15.51 -15.58
CA ARG A 39 -9.80 -14.27 -15.89
C ARG A 39 -10.07 -13.15 -14.88
N GLU A 40 -11.33 -13.03 -14.46
CA GLU A 40 -11.76 -11.95 -13.58
C GLU A 40 -11.24 -12.16 -12.16
N ASP A 41 -11.12 -13.42 -11.71
CA ASP A 41 -10.60 -13.72 -10.39
C ASP A 41 -9.07 -13.57 -10.34
N LEU A 42 -8.37 -14.10 -11.35
CA LEU A 42 -6.90 -14.15 -11.40
C LEU A 42 -6.24 -12.83 -11.79
N PHE A 43 -6.95 -11.99 -12.54
CA PHE A 43 -6.41 -10.74 -13.07
C PHE A 43 -7.35 -9.56 -12.78
N HIS A 44 -8.04 -9.59 -11.63
CA HIS A 44 -9.04 -8.59 -11.22
C HIS A 44 -8.49 -7.15 -11.18
N ASP A 45 -7.19 -7.00 -10.89
CA ASP A 45 -6.52 -5.71 -10.82
C ASP A 45 -5.81 -5.33 -12.14
N TRP A 46 -5.76 -6.23 -13.13
CA TRP A 46 -5.17 -5.95 -14.43
C TRP A 46 -6.16 -5.26 -15.37
N ARG A 47 -5.64 -4.34 -16.19
CA ARG A 47 -6.37 -3.83 -17.35
C ARG A 47 -6.07 -4.70 -18.57
N TRP A 48 -7.11 -5.01 -19.31
CA TRP A 48 -7.09 -5.83 -20.51
C TRP A 48 -7.10 -4.95 -21.75
N SER A 49 -6.27 -5.29 -22.76
CA SER A 49 -6.26 -4.59 -24.06
C SER A 49 -7.36 -5.08 -24.99
N ASP A 50 -7.77 -6.33 -24.83
CA ASP A 50 -8.82 -7.02 -25.59
C ASP A 50 -9.53 -8.06 -24.69
N GLU A 51 -10.42 -8.87 -25.26
CA GLU A 51 -11.15 -9.88 -24.50
C GLU A 51 -10.29 -11.07 -24.02
N GLU A 52 -9.06 -11.18 -24.51
CA GLU A 52 -8.24 -12.40 -24.42
C GLU A 52 -6.95 -12.22 -23.63
N THR A 53 -6.42 -10.99 -23.51
CA THR A 53 -5.08 -10.76 -22.93
C THR A 53 -5.07 -9.64 -21.90
N PRO A 54 -4.69 -9.92 -20.64
CA PRO A 54 -4.35 -8.89 -19.67
C PRO A 54 -3.07 -8.18 -20.13
N ASP A 55 -3.09 -6.85 -20.14
CA ASP A 55 -2.07 -6.03 -20.78
C ASP A 55 -1.27 -5.23 -19.74
N ILE A 56 -1.95 -4.63 -18.76
CA ILE A 56 -1.34 -3.69 -17.82
C ILE A 56 -1.67 -4.09 -16.39
N CYS A 57 -0.65 -4.31 -15.56
CA CYS A 57 -0.82 -4.73 -14.16
C CYS A 57 -1.50 -3.66 -13.29
N GLY A 58 -2.08 -4.09 -12.17
CA GLY A 58 -2.76 -3.20 -11.23
C GLY A 58 -1.90 -2.06 -10.71
N SER A 59 -0.61 -2.28 -10.49
CA SER A 59 0.33 -1.22 -10.13
C SER A 59 0.41 -0.12 -11.20
N CYS A 60 0.54 -0.49 -12.47
CA CYS A 60 0.60 0.46 -13.58
C CYS A 60 -0.73 1.19 -13.80
N VAL A 61 -1.85 0.47 -13.69
CA VAL A 61 -3.20 1.08 -13.72
C VAL A 61 -3.35 2.10 -12.58
N GLY A 62 -2.90 1.76 -11.38
CA GLY A 62 -2.92 2.65 -10.22
C GLY A 62 -2.08 3.91 -10.43
N ILE A 63 -0.90 3.79 -11.06
CA ILE A 63 -0.03 4.94 -11.38
C ILE A 63 -0.72 5.89 -12.36
N GLU A 64 -1.35 5.38 -13.42
CA GLU A 64 -2.11 6.20 -14.38
C GLU A 64 -3.25 6.94 -13.70
N ALA A 65 -4.05 6.23 -12.91
CA ALA A 65 -5.17 6.83 -12.18
C ALA A 65 -4.69 7.94 -11.23
N CYS A 66 -3.55 7.75 -10.57
CA CYS A 66 -2.96 8.77 -9.69
C CYS A 66 -2.37 9.96 -10.44
N ALA A 67 -1.85 9.77 -11.66
CA ALA A 67 -1.38 10.88 -12.49
C ALA A 67 -2.53 11.83 -12.89
N GLU A 68 -3.74 11.28 -13.07
CA GLU A 68 -4.92 12.06 -13.45
C GLU A 68 -5.67 12.65 -12.25
N SER A 69 -5.83 11.87 -11.17
CA SER A 69 -6.72 12.22 -10.05
C SER A 69 -5.99 12.54 -8.73
N GLY A 70 -4.65 12.46 -8.73
CA GLY A 70 -3.84 12.60 -7.53
C GLY A 70 -3.77 11.32 -6.70
N HIS A 71 -2.90 11.34 -5.69
CA HIS A 71 -2.70 10.21 -4.79
C HIS A 71 -3.80 10.14 -3.72
N VAL A 72 -4.34 8.94 -3.52
CA VAL A 72 -5.21 8.62 -2.38
C VAL A 72 -4.36 7.97 -1.30
N PHE A 73 -3.92 8.76 -0.34
CA PHE A 73 -3.11 8.28 0.76
C PHE A 73 -3.97 7.78 1.92
N GLY A 74 -3.63 6.59 2.41
CA GLY A 74 -4.17 6.07 3.67
C GLY A 74 -3.60 6.79 4.90
N PRO A 75 -3.88 6.28 6.12
CA PRO A 75 -3.36 6.86 7.34
C PRO A 75 -1.83 6.78 7.41
N TRP A 76 -1.25 7.71 8.16
CA TRP A 76 0.18 7.67 8.50
C TRP A 76 0.47 6.55 9.51
N TRP A 77 1.45 5.73 9.18
CA TRP A 77 1.99 4.68 10.04
C TRP A 77 3.31 5.14 10.64
N SER A 78 3.51 4.90 11.93
CA SER A 78 4.80 5.12 12.56
C SER A 78 5.70 3.91 12.36
N CYS A 79 6.98 4.15 12.11
CA CYS A 79 7.99 3.09 12.07
C CYS A 79 7.93 2.21 13.33
N TRP A 80 7.85 0.88 13.14
CA TRP A 80 7.76 -0.10 14.24
C TRP A 80 9.01 -0.13 15.13
N CYS A 81 10.15 0.38 14.65
CA CYS A 81 11.39 0.47 15.42
C CYS A 81 11.23 1.28 16.73
N LYS A 82 10.21 2.16 16.82
CA LYS A 82 9.89 2.93 18.04
C LYS A 82 9.62 2.05 19.27
N ARG A 83 9.25 0.77 19.10
CA ARG A 83 8.92 -0.15 20.21
C ARG A 83 10.13 -0.87 20.80
N HIS A 84 11.30 -0.82 20.14
CA HIS A 84 12.44 -1.69 20.47
C HIS A 84 13.78 -0.96 20.66
N LEU A 85 13.84 0.35 20.44
CA LEU A 85 15.09 1.09 20.51
C LEU A 85 14.98 2.21 21.55
N GLU A 86 15.35 1.88 22.79
CA GLU A 86 15.60 2.87 23.85
C GLU A 86 16.97 3.53 23.59
N GLY A 87 17.00 4.59 22.77
CA GLY A 87 18.25 5.33 22.52
C GLY A 87 18.08 6.56 21.63
N PRO A 88 18.68 7.71 21.97
CA PRO A 88 18.54 8.97 21.22
C PRO A 88 19.16 8.94 19.82
N GLU A 89 19.98 7.95 19.52
CA GLU A 89 20.77 7.80 18.28
C GLU A 89 19.98 7.14 17.13
N HIS A 90 18.76 6.64 17.41
CA HIS A 90 17.90 5.97 16.42
C HIS A 90 16.64 6.76 16.03
N THR A 91 16.36 7.88 16.71
CA THR A 91 15.17 8.71 16.46
C THR A 91 15.23 9.48 15.14
N HIS A 92 16.44 9.81 14.67
CA HIS A 92 16.64 10.54 13.40
C HIS A 92 16.33 9.72 12.14
N GLN A 93 16.20 8.40 12.26
CA GLN A 93 15.89 7.51 11.13
C GLN A 93 14.45 6.98 11.16
N CYS A 94 13.72 7.22 12.25
CA CYS A 94 12.32 6.82 12.34
C CYS A 94 11.42 7.90 11.73
N GLN A 95 10.75 7.57 10.63
CA GLN A 95 9.80 8.43 9.95
C GLN A 95 8.38 7.88 10.14
N ARG A 96 7.38 8.77 10.02
CA ARG A 96 6.03 8.34 9.67
C ARG A 96 6.02 8.11 8.17
N MET A 97 5.28 7.10 7.75
CA MET A 97 5.15 6.74 6.35
C MET A 97 3.69 6.46 6.02
N ARG A 98 3.31 6.82 4.81
CA ARG A 98 2.00 6.46 4.24
C ARG A 98 2.22 6.04 2.79
N TRP A 99 1.30 5.25 2.29
CA TRP A 99 1.33 4.80 0.91
C TRP A 99 0.01 5.13 0.24
N CYS A 100 0.10 5.46 -1.05
CA CYS A 100 -1.09 5.56 -1.86
C CYS A 100 -1.75 4.19 -1.98
N GLU A 101 -3.05 4.13 -1.73
CA GLU A 101 -3.82 2.88 -1.76
C GLU A 101 -3.95 2.29 -3.17
N ARG A 102 -3.72 3.11 -4.21
CA ARG A 102 -3.83 2.71 -5.62
C ARG A 102 -2.49 2.31 -6.24
N CYS A 103 -1.48 3.17 -6.14
CA CYS A 103 -0.19 2.98 -6.82
C CYS A 103 0.98 2.62 -5.88
N ARG A 104 0.71 2.48 -4.57
CA ARG A 104 1.72 2.22 -3.53
C ARG A 104 2.86 3.25 -3.45
N HIS A 105 2.73 4.41 -4.11
CA HIS A 105 3.65 5.53 -3.94
C HIS A 105 3.76 5.91 -2.46
N GLY A 106 4.98 5.89 -1.93
CA GLY A 106 5.26 6.14 -0.52
C GLY A 106 5.71 7.57 -0.27
N GLU A 107 5.18 8.17 0.78
CA GLU A 107 5.70 9.42 1.35
C GLU A 107 6.17 9.17 2.78
N SER A 108 7.14 9.97 3.22
CA SER A 108 7.62 9.91 4.59
C SER A 108 7.86 11.30 5.17
N GLU A 109 7.67 11.41 6.48
CA GLU A 109 7.91 12.64 7.25
C GLU A 109 8.59 12.31 8.59
N PRO A 110 9.35 13.23 9.19
CA PRO A 110 9.89 13.05 10.53
C PRO A 110 8.78 12.72 11.55
N LEU A 111 9.10 11.94 12.58
CA LEU A 111 8.19 11.76 13.70
C LEU A 111 7.89 13.13 14.36
N PRO A 112 6.65 13.37 14.82
CA PRO A 112 6.34 14.56 15.59
C PRO A 112 7.22 14.58 16.84
N THR A 113 8.05 15.63 16.97
CA THR A 113 8.73 15.95 18.22
C THR A 113 7.67 16.41 19.20
N GLU A 114 7.55 15.74 20.34
CA GLU A 114 6.65 16.13 21.43
C GLU A 114 7.05 17.52 21.94
N SER A 115 6.51 18.57 21.35
CA SER A 115 6.71 19.95 21.79
C SER A 115 5.58 20.81 21.26
N ASN A 116 4.61 21.00 22.16
CA ASN A 116 3.65 22.11 22.31
C ASN A 116 2.22 21.63 22.53
N GLU A 117 2.02 20.76 23.54
CA GLU A 117 0.79 20.93 24.33
C GLU A 117 0.95 22.27 25.07
N PRO A 118 0.03 23.24 24.91
CA PRO A 118 0.00 24.38 25.80
C PRO A 118 -0.26 23.84 27.20
N THR A 119 0.75 23.90 28.06
CA THR A 119 0.56 23.65 29.49
C THR A 119 -0.43 24.70 29.97
N GLU A 120 -1.68 24.30 30.23
CA GLU A 120 -2.63 25.13 30.97
C GLU A 120 -2.11 25.30 32.40
N SER A 121 -1.24 26.30 32.58
CA SER A 121 -0.86 26.83 33.88
C SER A 121 -1.87 27.90 34.30
N GLY A 122 -3.09 27.49 34.64
CA GLY A 122 -3.98 28.26 35.50
C GLY A 122 -4.04 27.54 36.85
N GLY A 123 -3.31 27.95 37.88
CA GLY A 123 -3.41 29.26 38.49
C GLY A 123 -4.26 29.12 39.75
N THR A 124 -3.69 28.53 40.80
CA THR A 124 -4.28 28.53 42.14
C THR A 124 -4.21 29.94 42.72
N GLU A 125 -5.33 30.67 42.70
CA GLU A 125 -5.48 31.88 43.52
C GLU A 125 -6.30 31.55 44.77
N GLY A 126 -5.58 31.39 45.87
CA GLY A 126 -6.16 31.47 47.20
C GLY A 126 -6.31 32.92 47.62
N THR A 127 -7.54 33.30 47.96
CA THR A 127 -7.87 34.42 48.86
C THR A 127 -9.00 33.88 49.73
N GLY A 128 -8.85 33.72 51.04
CA GLY A 128 -8.59 34.81 51.97
C GLY A 128 -9.79 34.81 52.92
N ILE A 129 -9.50 34.53 54.19
CA ILE A 129 -10.42 34.52 55.32
C ILE A 129 -10.97 35.95 55.51
N GLU A 130 -12.28 36.11 55.69
CA GLU A 130 -12.80 37.22 56.49
C GLU A 130 -13.95 36.73 57.39
N GLU A 131 -13.79 37.10 58.65
CA GLU A 131 -14.61 36.77 59.81
C GLU A 131 -15.96 37.50 59.79
N ARG A 132 -16.99 36.85 60.33
CA ARG A 132 -18.08 37.52 61.06
C ARG A 132 -18.80 36.56 61.99
#